data_AF-A0AAV4C814-F1
#
_entry.id   AF-A0AAV4C814-F1
#
_cell.length_a   1.000
_cell.length_b   1.000
_cell.length_c   1.000
_cell.angle_alpha   90.00
_cell.angle_beta   90.00
_cell.angle_gamma   90.00
#
_symmetry.space_group_name_H-M   'P 1'
#
loop_
_entity.id
_entity.type
_entity.pdbx_description
1 polymer ?
#
loop_
_entity_poly.entity_id
_entity_poly.type
_entity_poly.pdbx_seq_one_letter_code
_entity_poly.pdbx_strand_id
1 'polypeptide(L)' 'MSAFFQLKLVLAPVIESLILLDRLAFLLEQENVSSAHLVQLFDPVKSPRCFALIATKRKGQPVCEDSI' A
#
# COMPACT_ATOMS: atom_id res chain seq x y z
N MET A 1 -9.36 7.27 30.11
CA MET A 1 -9.98 7.43 28.77
C MET A 1 -8.96 7.78 27.68
N SER A 2 -8.01 8.69 27.91
CA SER A 2 -7.04 9.13 26.88
C SER A 2 -6.11 8.03 26.34
N ALA A 3 -5.67 7.07 27.16
CA ALA A 3 -4.78 6.00 26.73
C ALA A 3 -5.38 5.10 25.63
N PHE A 4 -6.70 4.85 25.68
CA PHE A 4 -7.40 4.06 24.65
C PHE A 4 -7.46 4.80 23.31
N PHE A 5 -7.69 6.12 23.34
CA PHE A 5 -7.69 6.95 22.13
C PHE A 5 -6.29 7.06 21.51
N GLN A 6 -5.25 7.19 22.34
CA GLN A 6 -3.85 7.17 21.90
C GLN A 6 -3.49 5.83 21.26
N LEU A 7 -3.91 4.71 21.85
CA LEU A 7 -3.71 3.39 21.27
C LEU A 7 -4.38 3.29 19.89
N LYS A 8 -5.62 3.76 19.75
CA LYS A 8 -6.32 3.78 18.45
C LYS A 8 -5.62 4.65 17.42
N LEU A 9 -5.07 5.80 17.82
CA LEU A 9 -4.33 6.69 16.93
C LEU A 9 -3.04 6.06 16.40
N VAL A 10 -2.36 5.24 17.21
CA VAL A 10 -1.15 4.51 16.79
C VAL A 10 -1.50 3.26 15.99
N LEU A 11 -2.63 2.61 16.30
CA LEU A 11 -3.06 1.39 15.59
C LEU A 11 -3.48 1.67 14.14
N ALA A 12 -4.11 2.83 13.89
CA ALA A 12 -4.57 3.21 12.57
C ALA A 12 -3.47 3.16 11.48
N PRO A 13 -2.31 3.82 11.62
CA PRO A 13 -1.24 3.76 10.61
C PRO A 13 -0.60 2.36 10.47
N VAL A 14 -0.60 1.56 11.54
CA VAL A 14 -0.13 0.17 11.49
C VAL A 14 -1.05 -0.69 10.62
N ILE A 15 -2.36 -0.58 10.83
CA ILE A 15 -3.35 -1.31 10.03
C ILE A 15 -3.29 -0.88 8.56
N GLU A 16 -3.20 0.43 8.29
CA GLU A 16 -3.04 0.94 6.93
C GLU A 16 -1.79 0.37 6.25
N SER A 17 -0.65 0.34 6.95
CA SER A 17 0.61 -0.22 6.42
C SER A 17 0.49 -1.73 6.17
N LEU A 18 -0.21 -2.46 7.04
CA LEU A 18 -0.42 -3.90 6.91
C LEU A 18 -1.31 -4.22 5.70
N ILE A 19 -2.35 -3.43 5.47
CA ILE A 19 -3.21 -3.54 4.27
C ILE A 19 -2.41 -3.24 3.00
N LEU A 20 -1.55 -2.21 3.01
CA LEU A 20 -0.71 -1.89 1.85
C LEU A 20 0.31 -2.99 1.56
N LEU A 21 0.84 -3.65 2.60
CA LEU A 21 1.77 -4.77 2.45
C LEU A 21 1.08 -6.00 1.85
N ASP A 22 -0.15 -6.28 2.26
CA ASP A 22 -0.98 -7.34 1.64
C ASP A 22 -1.19 -7.08 0.15
N ARG A 23 -1.53 -5.84 -0.23
CA ARG A 23 -1.66 -5.45 -1.65
C ARG A 23 -0.33 -5.51 -2.41
N LEU A 24 0.78 -5.19 -1.77
CA LEU A 24 2.11 -5.35 -2.37
C LEU A 24 2.40 -6.81 -2.68
N ALA A 25 2.16 -7.72 -1.72
CA ALA A 25 2.36 -9.16 -1.92
C ALA A 25 1.51 -9.67 -3.09
N PHE A 26 0.23 -9.31 -3.13
CA PHE A 26 -0.65 -9.65 -4.25
C PHE A 26 -0.09 -9.19 -5.61
N LEU A 27 0.41 -7.94 -5.68
CA LEU A 27 0.97 -7.38 -6.92
C LEU A 27 2.29 -8.04 -7.35
N LEU A 28 3.11 -8.47 -6.39
CA LEU A 28 4.37 -9.17 -6.68
C LEU A 28 4.14 -10.58 -7.25
N GLU A 29 3.00 -11.21 -6.93
CA GLU A 29 2.60 -12.49 -7.48
C GLU A 29 2.02 -12.39 -8.90
N GLN A 30 1.60 -11.20 -9.35
CA GLN A 30 0.98 -11.04 -10.67
C GLN A 30 2.00 -11.09 -11.81
N GLU A 31 1.73 -11.90 -12.83
CA GLU A 31 2.55 -11.97 -14.05
C GLU A 31 2.48 -10.71 -14.91
N ASN A 32 1.47 -9.85 -14.72
CA ASN A 32 1.32 -8.60 -15.46
C ASN A 32 2.06 -7.40 -14.84
N VAL A 33 2.59 -7.57 -13.63
CA VAL A 33 3.36 -6.56 -12.92
C VAL A 33 4.85 -6.80 -13.17
N SER A 34 5.54 -5.75 -13.62
CA SER A 34 6.99 -5.74 -13.81
C SER A 34 7.72 -5.53 -12.49
N SER A 35 7.16 -4.67 -11.63
CA SER A 35 7.71 -4.35 -10.33
C SER A 35 6.66 -3.67 -9.47
N ALA A 36 6.66 -3.93 -8.16
CA ALA A 36 5.84 -3.23 -7.19
C ALA A 36 6.69 -2.84 -5.97
N HIS A 37 6.46 -1.64 -5.43
CA HIS A 37 7.23 -1.09 -4.33
C HIS A 37 6.32 -0.30 -3.39
N LEU A 38 6.62 -0.38 -2.09
CA LEU A 38 6.04 0.49 -1.08
C LEU A 38 7.03 1.60 -0.75
N VAL A 39 6.62 2.85 -0.91
CA VAL A 39 7.50 4.03 -0.80
C VAL A 39 6.94 4.98 0.24
N GLN A 40 7.81 5.53 1.08
CA GLN A 40 7.43 6.56 2.04
C GLN A 40 7.42 7.94 1.36
N LEU A 41 6.23 8.49 1.11
CA LEU A 41 6.02 9.82 0.53
C LEU A 41 6.21 10.96 1.52
N PHE A 42 5.87 10.73 2.80
CA PHE A 42 5.85 11.78 3.81
C PHE A 42 6.65 11.40 5.05
N ASP A 43 7.15 12.42 5.75
CA ASP A 43 7.72 12.25 7.09
C ASP A 43 6.61 11.74 8.04
N PRO A 44 6.84 10.64 8.78
CA PRO A 44 5.82 10.05 9.65
C PRO A 44 5.41 10.98 10.79
N VAL A 45 6.23 11.99 11.11
CA VAL A 45 5.92 13.05 12.08
C VAL A 45 4.95 14.08 11.48
N LYS A 46 5.00 14.33 10.17
CA LYS A 46 4.10 15.26 9.48
C LYS A 46 2.79 14.62 9.05
N SER A 47 2.84 13.34 8.66
CA SER A 47 1.66 12.54 8.40
C SER A 47 1.94 11.08 8.77
N PRO A 48 1.23 10.50 9.75
CA PRO A 48 1.36 9.08 10.05
C PRO A 48 0.92 8.18 8.88
N ARG A 49 0.20 8.74 7.89
CA ARG A 49 -0.22 8.09 6.65
C ARG A 49 0.73 8.49 5.54
N CYS A 50 1.85 7.80 5.46
CA CYS A 50 2.99 8.23 4.65
C CYS A 50 3.41 7.25 3.55
N PHE A 51 2.79 6.08 3.45
CA PHE A 51 3.18 5.07 2.47
C PHE A 51 2.34 5.15 1.19
N ALA A 52 2.99 4.96 0.05
CA ALA A 52 2.36 4.78 -1.25
C ALA A 52 2.82 3.47 -1.89
N LEU A 53 1.86 2.78 -2.50
CA LEU A 53 2.10 1.55 -3.26
C LEU A 53 2.21 1.91 -4.74
N ILE A 54 3.36 1.63 -5.34
CA ILE A 54 3.63 1.93 -6.75
C ILE A 54 3.87 0.61 -7.47
N ALA A 55 3.11 0.33 -8.52
CA ALA A 55 3.30 -0.82 -9.38
C ALA A 55 3.43 -0.41 -10.85
N THR A 56 4.28 -1.11 -11.59
CA THR A 56 4.50 -0.89 -13.01
C THR A 56 4.04 -2.11 -13.78
N LYS A 57 3.16 -1.92 -14.76
CA LYS A 57 2.71 -2.99 -15.66
C LYS A 57 3.83 -3.36 -16.65
N ARG A 58 4.00 -4.64 -16.97
CA ARG A 58 4.90 -5.08 -18.06
C ARG A 58 4.38 -4.56 -19.40
N LYS A 59 5.23 -3.87 -20.17
CA LYS A 59 4.90 -3.47 -21.54
C LYS A 59 4.88 -4.70 -22.44
N GLY A 60 3.74 -4.99 -23.07
CA GLY A 60 3.58 -6.09 -24.03
C GLY A 60 2.41 -7.04 -23.78
N GLN A 61 1.73 -6.97 -22.63
CA GLN A 61 0.47 -7.70 -22.44
C GLN A 61 -0.72 -6.86 -22.90
N PRO A 62 -1.56 -7.36 -23.82
CA PRO A 62 -2.84 -6.73 -24.11
C PRO A 62 -3.59 -6.56 -22.79
N VAL A 63 -4.15 -5.38 -22.59
CA VAL A 63 -5.11 -5.16 -21.51
C VAL A 63 -6.32 -6.00 -21.91
N CYS A 64 -6.52 -7.17 -21.31
CA CYS A 64 -7.90 -7.62 -21.16
C CYS A 64 -8.50 -6.64 -20.16
N GLU A 65 -9.32 -5.71 -20.65
CA GLU A 65 -10.27 -4.96 -19.84
C GLU A 65 -11.25 -5.98 -19.25
N ASP A 66 -10.81 -6.72 -18.24
CA ASP A 66 -11.69 -7.61 -17.50
C ASP A 66 -12.44 -6.77 -16.47
N SER A 67 -13.57 -6.26 -16.95
CA SER A 67 -14.86 -6.16 -16.26
C SER A 67 -14.91 -5.33 -14.98
N ILE A 68 -15.43 -4.11 -15.13
CA ILE A 68 -16.69 -3.67 -14.49
C ILE A 68 -17.44 -2.77 -15.46
#